data_AF-A0A832FE36-F1
#
_entry.id   AF-A0A832FE36-F1
#
_cell.length_a   1.000
_cell.length_b   1.000
_cell.length_c   1.000
_cell.angle_alpha   90.00
_cell.angle_beta   90.00
_cell.angle_gamma   90.00
#
_symmetry.space_group_name_H-M   'P 1'
#
loop_
_entity.id
_entity.type
_entity.pdbx_description
1 polymer ?
#
loop_
_entity_poly.entity_id
_entity_poly.type
_entity_poly.pdbx_seq_one_letter_code
_entity_poly.pdbx_strand_id
1 'polypeptide(L)'
;MKIANEVVEASKKGLGYDLYRALFINYGKRGEKAYFYLSQNRIKKYRDFFVVVGRNEYIVDESFCTCPDFQLKLKGEKPCAHILAVEVAKLIKRYDEIDAYYTDYQKS
;
A
#
# COMPACT_ATOMS: atom_id res chain seq x y z
N MET A 1 -6.56 -1.00 -9.98
CA MET A 1 -7.72 -1.52 -9.22
C MET A 1 -8.33 -0.37 -8.45
N LYS A 2 -9.66 -0.23 -8.40
CA LYS A 2 -10.28 0.85 -7.62
C LYS A 2 -10.46 0.40 -6.16
N ILE A 3 -10.13 1.28 -5.22
CA ILE A 3 -10.48 1.10 -3.81
C ILE A 3 -11.89 1.64 -3.55
N ALA A 4 -12.59 1.07 -2.57
CA ALA A 4 -13.91 1.49 -2.10
C ALA A 4 -13.99 3.01 -1.86
N ASN A 5 -15.10 3.62 -2.29
CA ASN A 5 -15.32 5.07 -2.22
C ASN A 5 -15.28 5.58 -0.78
N GLU A 6 -15.75 4.80 0.18
CA GLU A 6 -15.71 5.11 1.62
C GLU A 6 -14.27 5.30 2.11
N VAL A 7 -13.32 4.53 1.57
CA VAL A 7 -11.90 4.70 1.88
C VAL A 7 -11.32 5.94 1.23
N VAL A 8 -11.73 6.27 0.00
CA VAL A 8 -11.33 7.51 -0.67
C VAL A 8 -11.81 8.73 0.11
N GLU A 9 -13.08 8.75 0.52
CA GLU A 9 -13.64 9.83 1.33
C GLU A 9 -12.98 9.92 2.70
N ALA A 10 -12.75 8.80 3.38
CA ALA A 10 -12.03 8.80 4.66
C ALA A 10 -10.58 9.29 4.52
N SER A 11 -9.92 8.99 3.38
CA SER A 11 -8.54 9.43 3.11
C SER A 11 -8.41 10.95 3.05
N LYS A 12 -9.47 11.68 2.66
CA LYS A 12 -9.47 13.15 2.65
C LYS A 12 -9.25 13.76 4.05
N LYS A 13 -9.57 13.01 5.12
CA LYS A 13 -9.34 13.42 6.51
C LYS A 13 -7.93 13.07 7.01
N GLY A 14 -7.11 12.44 6.17
CA GLY A 14 -5.75 12.02 6.50
C GLY A 14 -5.69 10.73 7.32
N LEU A 15 -4.54 10.52 7.97
CA LEU A 15 -4.30 9.34 8.80
C LEU A 15 -5.03 9.48 10.15
N GLY A 16 -6.02 8.62 10.40
CA GLY A 16 -6.76 8.62 11.65
C GLY A 16 -7.78 7.49 11.74
N TYR A 17 -8.59 7.53 12.80
CA TYR A 17 -9.55 6.46 13.11
C TYR A 17 -10.60 6.24 12.00
N ASP A 18 -11.05 7.30 11.34
CA ASP A 18 -12.00 7.19 10.22
C ASP A 18 -11.43 6.38 9.06
N LEU A 19 -10.18 6.64 8.69
CA LEU A 19 -9.48 5.89 7.64
C LEU A 19 -9.25 4.43 8.06
N TYR A 20 -8.83 4.20 9.31
CA TYR A 20 -8.71 2.85 9.86
C TYR A 20 -10.03 2.08 9.76
N ARG A 21 -11.14 2.68 10.21
CA ARG A 21 -12.48 2.06 10.17
C ARG A 21 -12.92 1.75 8.75
N ALA A 22 -12.77 2.71 7.82
CA ALA A 22 -13.16 2.50 6.43
C ALA A 22 -12.36 1.35 5.79
N LEU A 23 -11.04 1.28 6.05
CA LEU A 23 -10.20 0.19 5.58
C LEU A 23 -10.60 -1.16 6.19
N PHE A 24 -10.84 -1.21 7.50
CA PHE A 24 -11.21 -2.43 8.20
C PHE A 24 -12.57 -2.96 7.74
N ILE A 25 -13.58 -2.11 7.60
CA ILE A 25 -14.94 -2.51 7.20
C ILE A 25 -14.92 -3.08 5.77
N ASN A 26 -14.18 -2.46 4.84
CA ASN A 26 -14.19 -2.85 3.42
C ASN A 26 -13.23 -4.01 3.09
N TYR A 27 -12.13 -4.18 3.85
CA TYR A 27 -11.07 -5.13 3.51
C TYR A 27 -10.63 -6.05 4.66
N GLY A 28 -11.26 -5.94 5.83
CA GLY A 28 -10.94 -6.71 7.03
C GLY A 28 -9.47 -6.59 7.42
N LYS A 29 -8.85 -7.73 7.76
CA LYS A 29 -7.43 -7.81 8.15
C LYS A 29 -6.45 -7.23 7.10
N ARG A 30 -6.82 -7.20 5.81
CA ARG A 30 -5.99 -6.58 4.78
C ARG A 30 -6.01 -5.05 4.89
N GLY A 31 -7.16 -4.47 5.20
CA GLY A 31 -7.30 -3.04 5.46
C GLY A 31 -6.59 -2.60 6.74
N GLU A 32 -6.72 -3.37 7.82
CA GLU A 32 -5.97 -3.15 9.06
C GLU A 32 -4.46 -3.12 8.83
N LYS A 33 -3.92 -4.13 8.12
CA LYS A 33 -2.49 -4.15 7.77
C LYS A 33 -2.07 -2.96 6.92
N ALA A 34 -2.89 -2.56 5.95
CA ALA A 34 -2.62 -1.40 5.11
C ALA A 34 -2.50 -0.12 5.95
N TYR A 35 -3.42 0.06 6.92
CA TYR A 35 -3.36 1.17 7.87
C TYR A 35 -2.06 1.16 8.68
N PHE A 36 -1.61 -0.01 9.16
CA PHE A 36 -0.36 -0.10 9.91
C PHE A 36 0.88 0.24 9.07
N TYR A 37 0.90 -0.15 7.79
CA TYR A 37 1.99 0.24 6.89
C TYR A 37 2.06 1.77 6.70
N LEU A 38 0.91 2.43 6.60
CA LEU A 38 0.82 3.89 6.53
C LEU A 38 1.27 4.54 7.84
N SER A 39 0.78 4.06 8.98
CA SER A 39 1.06 4.67 10.28
C SER A 39 2.53 4.52 10.70
N GLN A 40 3.20 3.49 10.21
CA GLN A 40 4.61 3.19 10.51
C GLN A 40 5.58 3.67 9.42
N ASN A 41 5.14 4.49 8.45
CA ASN A 41 5.97 4.99 7.34
C ASN A 41 6.72 3.88 6.59
N ARG A 42 6.03 2.79 6.24
CA ARG A 42 6.64 1.61 5.61
C ARG A 42 6.56 1.62 4.09
N ILE A 43 6.25 2.76 3.50
CA ILE A 43 5.95 2.89 2.06
C ILE A 43 7.00 3.82 1.47
N LYS A 44 7.82 3.27 0.58
CA LYS A 44 8.87 3.98 -0.14
C LYS A 44 8.47 4.11 -1.60
N LYS A 45 8.61 5.30 -2.17
CA LYS A 45 8.38 5.58 -3.59
C LYS A 45 9.72 5.73 -4.27
N TYR A 46 10.05 4.80 -5.14
CA TYR A 46 11.15 4.91 -6.09
C TYR A 46 10.65 5.60 -7.37
N ARG A 47 11.57 5.86 -8.30
CA ARG A 47 11.23 6.52 -9.57
C ARG A 47 10.26 5.71 -10.43
N ASP A 48 10.28 4.39 -10.30
CA ASP A 48 9.60 3.40 -11.14
C ASP A 48 8.51 2.61 -10.40
N PHE A 49 8.59 2.42 -9.09
CA PHE A 49 7.57 1.70 -8.31
C PHE A 49 7.53 2.12 -6.84
N PHE A 50 6.59 1.52 -6.11
CA PHE A 50 6.56 1.57 -4.65
C PHE A 50 7.14 0.29 -4.04
N VAL A 51 7.81 0.43 -2.90
CA VAL A 51 8.18 -0.68 -2.02
C VAL A 51 7.43 -0.53 -0.72
N VAL A 52 6.70 -1.58 -0.33
CA VAL A 52 6.12 -1.66 1.01
C VAL A 52 6.94 -2.63 1.84
N VAL A 53 7.54 -2.12 2.91
CA VAL A 53 8.33 -2.91 3.85
C VAL A 53 7.36 -3.66 4.76
N GLY A 54 7.26 -4.97 4.61
CA GLY A 54 6.43 -5.86 5.42
C GLY A 54 7.29 -6.82 6.25
N ARG A 55 7.06 -8.14 6.12
CA ARG A 55 8.02 -9.14 6.60
C ARG A 55 9.30 -9.16 5.75
N ASN A 56 9.10 -8.98 4.45
CA ASN A 56 10.11 -8.71 3.45
C ASN A 56 9.68 -7.42 2.75
N GLU A 57 10.47 -6.98 1.78
CA GLU A 57 10.09 -5.89 0.91
C GLU A 57 9.27 -6.40 -0.26
N TYR A 58 8.19 -5.68 -0.57
CA TYR A 58 7.29 -6.02 -1.65
C TYR A 58 7.18 -4.86 -2.61
N ILE A 59 7.58 -5.11 -3.86
CA ILE A 59 7.36 -4.19 -4.96
C ILE A 59 5.86 -4.15 -5.27
N VAL A 60 5.34 -2.93 -5.36
CA VAL A 60 3.99 -2.59 -5.78
C VAL A 60 4.12 -1.62 -6.95
N ASP A 61 3.59 -2.04 -8.09
CA ASP A 61 3.52 -1.22 -9.29
C ASP A 61 2.08 -1.22 -9.80
N GLU A 62 1.48 -0.03 -9.87
CA GLU A 62 0.06 0.18 -10.12
C GLU A 62 -0.87 -0.81 -9.37
N SER A 63 -1.40 -1.81 -10.08
CA SER A 63 -2.35 -2.81 -9.58
C SER A 63 -1.71 -4.17 -9.29
N PHE A 64 -0.38 -4.25 -9.36
CA PHE A 64 0.41 -5.47 -9.18
C PHE A 64 1.20 -5.40 -7.87
N CYS A 65 1.34 -6.55 -7.20
CA CYS A 65 2.22 -6.68 -6.05
C CYS A 65 2.94 -8.03 -6.05
N THR A 66 4.22 -8.03 -5.72
CA THR A 66 5.06 -9.23 -5.62
C THR A 66 4.76 -10.14 -4.42
N CYS A 67 3.85 -9.75 -3.51
CA CYS A 67 3.60 -10.53 -2.31
C CYS A 67 2.82 -11.85 -2.59
N PRO A 68 3.07 -12.93 -1.82
CA PRO A 68 2.37 -14.21 -2.01
C PRO A 68 0.86 -14.13 -1.85
N ASP A 69 0.35 -13.20 -1.05
CA ASP A 69 -1.10 -13.01 -0.86
C ASP A 69 -1.77 -12.56 -2.17
N PHE A 70 -1.16 -11.61 -2.87
CA PHE A 70 -1.67 -11.16 -4.17
C PHE A 70 -1.50 -12.24 -5.25
N GLN A 71 -0.31 -12.82 -5.35
CA GLN A 71 0.06 -13.75 -6.43
C GLN A 71 -0.68 -15.09 -6.33
N LEU A 72 -0.73 -15.68 -5.14
CA LEU A 72 -1.19 -17.06 -4.96
C LEU A 72 -2.62 -17.15 -4.43
N LYS A 73 -2.97 -16.31 -3.45
CA LYS A 73 -4.27 -16.39 -2.76
C LYS A 73 -5.35 -15.59 -3.48
N LEU A 74 -5.05 -14.35 -3.83
CA LEU A 74 -5.99 -13.46 -4.51
C LEU A 74 -5.91 -13.60 -6.03
N LYS A 75 -4.86 -14.25 -6.57
CA LYS A 75 -4.64 -14.48 -8.00
C LYS A 75 -4.80 -13.21 -8.85
N GLY A 76 -4.41 -12.07 -8.30
CA GLY A 76 -4.55 -10.76 -8.96
C GLY A 76 -5.98 -10.19 -9.04
N GLU A 77 -7.00 -10.89 -8.54
CA GLU A 77 -8.41 -10.47 -8.67
C GLU A 77 -8.80 -9.39 -7.65
N LYS A 78 -8.11 -9.33 -6.51
CA LYS A 78 -8.41 -8.44 -5.38
C LYS A 78 -7.14 -7.78 -4.86
N PRO A 79 -7.22 -6.58 -4.26
CA PRO A 79 -6.04 -5.90 -3.79
C PRO A 79 -5.55 -6.58 -2.50
N CYS A 80 -4.23 -6.76 -2.39
CA CYS A 80 -3.59 -7.14 -1.14
C CYS A 80 -3.39 -5.91 -0.25
N ALA A 81 -2.96 -6.13 1.01
CA ALA A 81 -2.69 -5.04 1.95
C ALA A 81 -1.66 -4.02 1.44
N HIS A 82 -0.65 -4.45 0.67
CA HIS A 82 0.38 -3.55 0.14
C HIS A 82 -0.17 -2.61 -0.95
N ILE A 83 -1.00 -3.13 -1.87
CA ILE A 83 -1.68 -2.31 -2.88
C ILE A 83 -2.61 -1.31 -2.20
N LEU A 84 -3.41 -1.75 -1.21
CA LEU A 84 -4.27 -0.85 -0.45
C LEU A 84 -3.48 0.26 0.23
N ALA A 85 -2.34 -0.08 0.85
CA ALA A 85 -1.47 0.90 1.50
C ALA A 85 -0.93 1.92 0.50
N VAL A 86 -0.43 1.49 -0.66
CA VAL A 86 0.12 2.39 -1.70
C VAL A 86 -0.96 3.30 -2.29
N GLU A 87 -2.14 2.77 -2.60
CA GLU A 87 -3.22 3.58 -3.16
C GLU A 87 -3.69 4.67 -2.17
N VAL A 88 -3.82 4.32 -0.88
CA VAL A 88 -4.13 5.31 0.15
C VAL A 88 -2.98 6.28 0.39
N ALA A 89 -1.73 5.80 0.39
CA ALA A 89 -0.54 6.63 0.55
C ALA A 89 -0.44 7.72 -0.52
N LYS A 90 -0.79 7.39 -1.77
CA LYS A 90 -0.90 8.35 -2.86
C LYS A 90 -1.95 9.42 -2.58
N LEU A 91 -3.14 9.02 -2.10
CA LEU A 91 -4.23 9.95 -1.79
C LEU A 91 -3.86 10.92 -0.66
N ILE A 92 -3.19 10.44 0.38
CA ILE A 92 -2.83 11.26 1.55
C ILE A 92 -1.39 11.82 1.50
N LYS A 93 -0.68 11.61 0.38
CA LYS A 93 0.72 12.00 0.17
C LYS A 93 1.65 11.57 1.31
N ARG A 94 1.55 10.31 1.73
CA ARG A 94 2.32 9.75 2.86
C ARG A 94 3.16 8.54 2.43
N TYR A 95 4.38 8.82 2.00
CA TYR A 95 5.41 7.85 1.65
C TYR A 95 6.76 8.56 1.64
N ASP A 96 7.84 7.81 1.79
CA ASP A 96 9.20 8.35 1.66
C ASP A 96 9.62 8.30 0.19
N GLU A 97 10.05 9.41 -0.39
CA GLU A 97 10.60 9.44 -1.75
C GLU A 97 12.08 9.07 -1.73
N ILE A 98 12.44 8.07 -2.53
CA ILE A 98 13.81 7.59 -2.69
C ILE A 98 14.26 7.91 -4.12
N ASP A 99 15.25 8.80 -4.24
CA ASP A 99 15.76 9.24 -5.53
C ASP A 99 16.77 8.26 -6.14
N ALA A 100 16.31 7.04 -6.41
CA ALA A 100 17.12 5.96 -6.99
C ALA A 100 16.25 5.08 -7.92
N TYR A 101 16.92 4.40 -8.86
CA TYR A 101 16.30 3.34 -9.66
C TYR A 101 16.54 1.97 -9.02
N TYR A 102 15.74 0.97 -9.36
CA TYR A 102 15.90 -0.41 -8.88
C TYR A 102 17.29 -1.00 -9.10
N THR A 103 17.93 -0.66 -10.22
CA THR A 103 19.28 -1.14 -10.58
C THR A 103 20.33 -0.71 -9.57
N ASP A 104 20.07 0.39 -8.85
CA ASP A 104 20.94 0.89 -7.79
C ASP A 104 20.61 0.24 -6.45
N TYR A 105 19.34 -0.17 -6.26
CA TYR A 105 18.83 -0.84 -5.07
C TYR A 105 19.42 -2.24 -4.85
N GLN A 106 19.66 -3.03 -5.91
CA GLN A 106 20.21 -4.38 -5.77
C GLN A 106 21.72 -4.41 -5.44
N LYS A 107 22.41 -3.27 -5.48
CA LYS A 107 23.87 -3.19 -5.30
C LYS A 107 24.33 -2.76 -3.90
N SER A 108 23.40 -2.44 -3.00
CA SER A 108 23.67 -1.93 -1.65
C SER A 108 23.46 -2.98 -0.57
#